data_AF-A0A9Q1JKB7-F1
#
_entry.id   AF-A0A9Q1JKB7-F1
#
_cell.length_a   1.000
_cell.length_b   1.000
_cell.length_c   1.000
_cell.angle_alpha   90.00
_cell.angle_beta   90.00
_cell.angle_gamma   90.00
#
_symmetry.space_group_name_H-M   'P 1'
#
loop_
_entity.id
_entity.type
_entity.pdbx_description
1 polymer ?
#
loop_
_entity_poly.entity_id
_entity_poly.type
_entity_poly.pdbx_seq_one_letter_code
_entity_poly.pdbx_strand_id
1 'polypeptide(L)'
;MSDCQCRWPTDGIFDCHWLPFQGAVDTTTLETRIKVPNPDDPEPQINLYVENQADPARRLVSEMMILCGEVIATFGSCNNIPLPYRGQPQSNIDVSAFSHLPEGPVRSFAVVKVMRAAEFDFRTPIRHAGLGIPGYVQFTSPIRRYMDLLAHYQVKAYIRGDIPPFSAGQMEGIASIVNMHHRVARKLFSTSLRYWVLEYLRRQPKERKFRALILRFIKDRIAALLLTEV
;
A
#
# COMPACT_ATOMS: atom_id res chain seq x y z
N MET A 1 8.25 -21.07 -25.84
CA MET A 1 8.71 -21.19 -24.44
C MET A 1 9.78 -20.14 -24.24
N SER A 2 9.38 -18.93 -23.84
CA SER A 2 10.32 -17.87 -23.45
C SER A 2 10.61 -18.05 -21.96
N ASP A 3 11.88 -18.24 -21.62
CA ASP A 3 12.36 -18.37 -20.25
C ASP A 3 11.84 -17.23 -19.36
N CYS A 4 10.87 -17.54 -18.51
CA CYS A 4 10.57 -16.72 -17.35
C CYS A 4 11.67 -16.98 -16.31
N GLN A 5 12.78 -16.26 -16.43
CA GLN A 5 13.86 -16.26 -15.43
C GLN A 5 13.32 -15.74 -14.10
N CYS A 6 12.79 -16.65 -13.29
CA CYS A 6 12.42 -16.39 -11.91
C CYS A 6 13.71 -16.22 -11.08
N ARG A 7 13.98 -15.00 -10.62
CA ARG A 7 15.13 -14.67 -9.76
C ARG A 7 14.82 -14.98 -8.28
N TRP A 8 14.45 -16.22 -7.97
CA TRP A 8 14.25 -16.61 -6.57
C TRP A 8 15.58 -17.14 -5.98
N PRO A 9 15.92 -16.80 -4.72
CA PRO A 9 17.04 -17.41 -4.02
C PRO A 9 16.85 -18.93 -3.95
N THR A 10 17.84 -19.70 -4.37
CA THR A 10 17.82 -21.17 -4.38
C THR A 10 17.96 -21.81 -3.01
N ASP A 11 18.27 -21.01 -1.99
CA ASP A 11 18.83 -21.50 -0.73
C ASP A 11 17.78 -21.75 0.36
N GLY A 12 16.49 -21.62 0.04
CA GLY A 12 15.37 -22.01 0.91
C GLY A 12 15.17 -21.17 2.18
N ILE A 13 16.04 -20.19 2.45
CA ILE A 13 15.94 -19.27 3.59
C ILE A 13 15.22 -17.99 3.13
N PHE A 14 14.03 -17.74 3.68
CA PHE A 14 13.32 -16.48 3.46
C PHE A 14 13.98 -15.37 4.27
N ASP A 15 14.78 -14.53 3.62
CA ASP A 15 15.30 -13.30 4.19
C ASP A 15 14.26 -12.19 4.05
N CYS A 16 13.81 -11.61 5.16
CA CYS A 16 12.89 -10.47 5.19
C CYS A 16 13.51 -9.17 4.61
N HIS A 17 14.77 -9.21 4.18
CA HIS A 17 15.47 -8.14 3.46
C HIS A 17 15.60 -8.36 1.95
N TRP A 18 14.86 -9.30 1.34
CA TRP A 18 14.94 -9.60 -0.10
C TRP A 18 14.52 -8.43 -1.03
N LEU A 19 13.54 -7.62 -0.63
CA LEU A 19 13.05 -6.48 -1.43
C LEU A 19 14.11 -5.39 -1.70
N PRO A 20 14.87 -4.92 -0.68
CA PRO A 20 16.01 -4.02 -0.90
C PRO A 20 17.02 -4.52 -1.94
N PHE A 21 17.33 -5.82 -1.97
CA PHE A 21 18.22 -6.39 -2.99
C PHE A 21 17.65 -6.31 -4.41
N GLN A 22 16.33 -6.19 -4.55
CA GLN A 22 15.64 -5.99 -5.82
C GLN A 22 15.42 -4.49 -6.16
N GLY A 23 15.93 -3.58 -5.33
CA GLY A 23 15.79 -2.14 -5.53
C GLY A 23 14.43 -1.59 -5.09
N ALA A 24 13.75 -2.26 -4.16
CA ALA A 24 12.57 -1.70 -3.50
C ALA A 24 12.93 -0.45 -2.70
N VAL A 25 11.99 0.50 -2.66
CA VAL A 25 12.18 1.74 -1.91
C VAL A 25 11.55 1.58 -0.54
N ASP A 26 12.36 1.70 0.51
CA ASP A 26 11.82 1.72 1.86
C ASP A 26 10.99 3.00 2.07
N THR A 27 9.71 2.80 2.31
CA THR A 27 8.73 3.87 2.54
C THR A 27 8.06 3.71 3.90
N THR A 28 8.62 2.86 4.77
CA THR A 28 8.11 2.68 6.13
C THR A 28 8.07 4.02 6.85
N THR A 29 6.95 4.25 7.52
CA THR A 29 6.69 5.49 8.26
C THR A 29 5.98 5.19 9.56
N LEU A 30 6.00 6.15 10.48
CA LEU A 30 5.08 6.18 11.60
C LEU A 30 3.71 6.62 11.09
N GLU A 31 2.67 5.88 11.44
CA GLU A 31 1.29 6.25 11.15
C GLU A 31 0.55 6.58 12.44
N THR A 32 -0.05 7.77 12.49
CA THR A 32 -0.98 8.11 13.55
C THR A 32 -2.32 7.41 13.29
N ARG A 33 -2.79 6.62 14.25
CA ARG A 33 -4.07 5.95 14.17
C ARG A 33 -4.97 6.32 15.33
N ILE A 34 -6.27 6.36 15.05
CA ILE A 34 -7.33 6.63 16.02
C ILE A 34 -8.20 5.41 16.16
N LYS A 35 -8.55 5.07 17.40
CA LYS A 35 -9.57 4.08 17.74
C LYS A 35 -10.63 4.74 18.61
N VAL A 36 -11.87 4.64 18.18
CA VAL A 36 -13.06 5.04 18.93
C VAL A 36 -13.95 3.79 19.03
N PRO A 37 -13.89 3.05 20.15
CA PRO A 37 -14.59 1.77 20.28
C PRO A 37 -16.11 1.92 20.18
N ASN A 38 -16.65 2.89 20.91
CA ASN A 38 -18.09 3.20 20.97
C ASN A 38 -18.29 4.65 20.55
N PRO A 39 -18.47 4.92 19.24
CA PRO A 39 -18.63 6.28 18.75
C PRO A 39 -19.99 6.91 19.11
N ASP A 40 -21.00 6.08 19.42
CA ASP A 40 -22.38 6.52 19.69
C ASP A 40 -22.62 6.88 21.17
N ASP A 41 -21.64 6.65 22.04
CA ASP A 41 -21.70 7.07 23.44
C ASP A 41 -21.76 8.61 23.53
N PRO A 42 -22.46 9.19 24.53
CA PRO A 42 -22.52 10.65 24.71
C PRO A 42 -21.14 11.27 24.91
N GLU A 43 -20.21 10.52 25.52
CA GLU A 43 -18.80 10.88 25.66
C GLU A 43 -17.91 9.73 25.17
N PRO A 44 -17.64 9.63 23.85
CA PRO A 44 -16.90 8.52 23.29
C PRO A 44 -15.44 8.58 23.73
N GLN A 45 -14.85 7.43 24.10
CA GLN A 45 -13.42 7.34 24.39
C GLN A 45 -12.60 7.39 23.09
N ILE A 46 -11.66 8.34 22.99
CA ILE A 46 -10.83 8.53 21.80
C ILE A 46 -9.39 8.17 22.12
N ASN A 47 -8.93 7.04 21.58
CA ASN A 47 -7.58 6.54 21.77
C ASN A 47 -6.75 6.84 20.52
N LEU A 48 -5.68 7.62 20.69
CA LEU A 48 -4.74 7.99 19.63
C LEU A 48 -3.43 7.22 19.89
N TYR A 49 -2.91 6.54 18.87
CA TYR A 49 -1.70 5.72 18.95
C TYR A 49 -0.81 5.97 17.74
N VAL A 50 0.50 5.88 17.96
CA VAL A 50 1.49 5.94 16.88
C VAL A 50 1.89 4.51 16.56
N GLU A 51 1.57 4.08 15.33
CA GLU A 51 1.88 2.75 14.85
C GLU A 51 3.18 2.79 14.04
N ASN A 52 4.16 1.98 14.47
CA ASN A 52 5.41 1.82 13.75
C ASN A 52 5.26 0.72 12.67
N GLN A 53 5.36 1.10 11.40
CA GLN A 53 5.33 0.15 10.30
C GLN A 53 6.60 -0.71 10.19
N ALA A 54 7.72 -0.27 10.79
CA ALA A 54 8.96 -1.03 10.84
C ALA A 54 8.97 -2.14 11.92
N ASP A 55 7.83 -2.38 12.59
CA ASP A 55 7.69 -3.48 13.53
C ASP A 55 7.98 -4.84 12.87
N PRO A 56 8.83 -5.70 13.46
CA PRO A 56 9.24 -6.96 12.84
C PRO A 56 8.08 -7.89 12.45
N ALA A 57 7.01 -7.95 13.26
CA ALA A 57 5.87 -8.81 12.97
C ALA A 57 5.07 -8.28 11.79
N ARG A 58 4.84 -6.95 11.72
CA ARG A 58 4.19 -6.32 10.56
C ARG A 58 5.00 -6.51 9.30
N ARG A 59 6.32 -6.32 9.39
CA ARG A 59 7.23 -6.48 8.27
C ARG A 59 7.20 -7.91 7.74
N LEU A 60 7.31 -8.91 8.61
CA LEU A 60 7.21 -10.32 8.21
C LEU A 60 5.93 -10.59 7.41
N VAL A 61 4.78 -10.16 7.93
CA VAL A 61 3.50 -10.35 7.24
C VAL A 61 3.49 -9.60 5.91
N SER A 62 3.92 -8.34 5.86
CA SER A 62 3.91 -7.56 4.62
C SER A 62 4.78 -8.19 3.54
N GLU A 63 5.98 -8.66 3.89
CA GLU A 63 6.90 -9.34 2.97
C GLU A 63 6.28 -10.61 2.40
N MET A 64 5.65 -11.45 3.24
CA MET A 64 4.96 -12.66 2.78
C MET A 64 3.78 -12.35 1.86
N MET A 65 3.03 -11.28 2.13
CA MET A 65 1.90 -10.88 1.28
C MET A 65 2.37 -10.33 -0.07
N ILE A 66 3.47 -9.58 -0.09
CA ILE A 66 4.10 -9.07 -1.33
C ILE A 66 4.62 -10.23 -2.17
N LEU A 67 5.33 -11.17 -1.54
CA LEU A 67 5.82 -12.39 -2.18
C LEU A 67 4.67 -13.17 -2.83
N CYS A 68 3.58 -13.39 -2.10
CA CYS A 68 2.41 -14.06 -2.65
C CYS A 68 1.87 -13.33 -3.89
N GLY A 69 1.81 -12.00 -3.86
CA GLY A 69 1.36 -11.21 -5.00
C GLY A 69 2.29 -11.27 -6.21
N GLU A 70 3.62 -11.34 -6.01
CA GLU A 70 4.59 -11.55 -7.08
C GLU A 70 4.49 -12.95 -7.69
N VAL A 71 4.35 -13.98 -6.85
CA VAL A 71 4.17 -15.37 -7.30
C VAL A 71 2.91 -15.49 -8.17
N ILE A 72 1.79 -14.90 -7.74
CA ILE A 72 0.55 -14.91 -8.51
C ILE A 72 0.68 -14.12 -9.81
N ALA A 73 1.39 -12.99 -9.80
CA ALA A 73 1.66 -12.23 -11.03
C ALA A 73 2.49 -13.05 -12.03
N THR A 74 3.56 -13.69 -11.56
CA THR A 74 4.42 -14.57 -12.37
C THR A 74 3.63 -15.76 -12.91
N PHE A 75 2.83 -16.41 -12.05
CA PHE A 75 1.96 -17.52 -12.45
C PHE A 75 0.95 -17.12 -13.53
N GLY A 76 0.29 -15.97 -13.35
CA GLY A 76 -0.64 -15.44 -14.35
C GLY A 76 0.04 -15.13 -15.68
N SER A 77 1.22 -14.51 -15.63
CA SER A 77 1.99 -14.15 -16.82
C SER A 77 2.46 -15.39 -17.61
N CYS A 78 2.99 -16.41 -16.92
CA CYS A 78 3.47 -17.63 -17.57
C CYS A 78 2.35 -18.41 -18.26
N ASN A 79 1.14 -18.35 -17.70
CA ASN A 79 -0.03 -19.09 -18.17
C ASN A 79 -1.00 -18.23 -19.00
N ASN A 80 -0.62 -16.98 -19.31
CA ASN A 80 -1.42 -16.02 -20.06
C ASN A 80 -2.84 -15.81 -19.48
N ILE A 81 -2.94 -15.79 -18.14
CA ILE A 81 -4.19 -15.59 -17.41
C ILE A 81 -4.41 -14.09 -17.25
N PRO A 82 -5.57 -13.56 -17.70
CA PRO A 82 -5.95 -12.19 -17.38
C PRO A 82 -6.12 -12.04 -15.86
N LEU A 83 -5.32 -11.18 -15.24
CA LEU A 83 -5.36 -10.86 -13.81
C LEU A 83 -5.26 -9.34 -13.62
N PRO A 84 -5.68 -8.79 -12.47
CA PRO A 84 -5.49 -7.37 -12.16
C PRO A 84 -4.04 -7.07 -11.75
N TYR A 85 -3.14 -7.03 -12.74
CA TYR A 85 -1.73 -6.71 -12.53
C TYR A 85 -1.59 -5.25 -12.13
N ARG A 86 -1.05 -5.01 -10.93
CA ARG A 86 -0.89 -3.68 -10.35
C ARG A 86 0.56 -3.23 -10.47
N GLY A 87 0.80 -2.26 -11.34
CA GLY A 87 2.10 -1.67 -11.57
C GLY A 87 2.27 -0.32 -10.89
N GLN A 88 3.53 0.11 -10.79
CA GLN A 88 3.88 1.49 -10.47
C GLN A 88 5.10 1.86 -11.32
N PRO A 89 4.90 2.60 -12.43
CA PRO A 89 6.01 3.03 -13.26
C PRO A 89 7.02 3.87 -12.46
N GLN A 90 8.30 3.76 -12.83
CA GLN A 90 9.37 4.54 -12.20
C GLN A 90 9.10 6.04 -12.38
N SER A 91 9.32 6.82 -11.32
CA SER A 91 9.32 8.28 -11.40
C SER A 91 10.59 8.77 -12.10
N ASN A 92 10.50 9.89 -12.82
CA ASN A 92 11.67 10.54 -13.42
C ASN A 92 12.59 11.21 -12.38
N ILE A 93 12.11 11.37 -11.14
CA ILE A 93 12.87 11.91 -10.03
C ILE A 93 13.55 10.75 -9.32
N ASP A 94 14.88 10.82 -9.26
CA ASP A 94 15.70 9.88 -8.52
C ASP A 94 15.54 10.09 -7.01
N VAL A 95 15.46 8.99 -6.27
CA VAL A 95 15.33 8.96 -4.81
C VAL A 95 16.55 9.61 -4.15
N SER A 96 17.71 9.59 -4.82
CA SER A 96 18.94 10.26 -4.39
C SER A 96 18.78 11.77 -4.15
N ALA A 97 17.80 12.41 -4.80
CA ALA A 97 17.47 13.82 -4.58
C ALA A 97 17.11 14.11 -3.11
N PHE A 98 16.68 13.10 -2.35
CA PHE A 98 16.26 13.24 -0.95
C PHE A 98 17.30 12.76 0.06
N SER A 99 18.50 12.37 -0.38
CA SER A 99 19.57 11.87 0.52
C SER A 99 20.01 12.90 1.56
N HIS A 100 19.83 14.20 1.28
CA HIS A 100 20.12 15.29 2.21
C HIS A 100 19.15 15.36 3.40
N LEU A 101 17.98 14.75 3.32
CA LEU A 101 17.02 14.65 4.43
C LEU A 101 17.44 13.51 5.36
N PRO A 102 17.23 13.59 6.68
CA PRO A 102 17.53 12.48 7.59
C PRO A 102 16.65 11.25 7.29
N GLU A 103 17.17 10.05 7.59
CA GLU A 103 16.38 8.82 7.53
C GLU A 103 15.16 8.88 8.44
N GLY A 104 14.07 8.22 8.01
CA GLY A 104 12.81 8.16 8.73
C GLY A 104 11.66 8.91 8.06
N PRO A 105 10.60 9.25 8.80
CA PRO A 105 9.30 9.64 8.24
C PRO A 105 9.34 10.84 7.28
N VAL A 106 10.26 11.79 7.50
CA VAL A 106 10.39 12.99 6.65
C VAL A 106 10.90 12.64 5.25
N ARG A 107 11.97 11.83 5.16
CA ARG A 107 12.51 11.36 3.88
C ARG A 107 11.52 10.42 3.19
N SER A 108 10.95 9.45 3.90
CA SER A 108 9.93 8.54 3.35
C SER A 108 8.73 9.30 2.76
N PHE A 109 8.24 10.33 3.47
CA PHE A 109 7.15 11.17 2.99
C PHE A 109 7.51 11.95 1.72
N ALA A 110 8.72 12.51 1.64
CA ALA A 110 9.20 13.24 0.47
C ALA A 110 9.30 12.32 -0.76
N VAL A 111 9.82 11.11 -0.57
CA VAL A 111 9.99 10.09 -1.61
C VAL A 111 8.63 9.59 -2.14
N VAL A 112 7.70 9.19 -1.26
CA VAL A 112 6.36 8.72 -1.66
C VAL A 112 5.62 9.75 -2.49
N LYS A 113 5.86 11.04 -2.25
CA LYS A 113 5.16 12.12 -2.94
C LYS A 113 5.57 12.29 -4.40
N VAL A 114 6.82 11.96 -4.75
CA VAL A 114 7.30 12.05 -6.14
C VAL A 114 7.05 10.78 -6.94
N MET A 115 6.66 9.69 -6.25
CA MET A 115 6.30 8.44 -6.91
C MET A 115 5.04 8.62 -7.76
N ARG A 116 4.99 7.90 -8.88
CA ARG A 116 3.79 7.84 -9.72
C ARG A 116 2.70 7.04 -9.02
N ALA A 117 1.44 7.35 -9.34
CA ALA A 117 0.33 6.53 -8.89
C ALA A 117 0.44 5.11 -9.46
N ALA A 118 0.01 4.12 -8.68
CA ALA A 118 -0.10 2.75 -9.17
C ALA A 118 -1.25 2.65 -10.19
N GLU A 119 -1.06 1.81 -11.20
CA GLU A 119 -2.00 1.56 -12.29
C GLU A 119 -2.28 0.06 -12.43
N PHE A 120 -3.35 -0.28 -13.14
CA PHE A 120 -3.72 -1.67 -13.42
C PHE A 120 -3.60 -1.95 -14.91
N ASP A 121 -3.06 -3.13 -15.23
CA ASP A 121 -3.17 -3.76 -16.53
C ASP A 121 -3.80 -5.15 -16.33
N PHE A 122 -4.63 -5.58 -17.28
CA PHE A 122 -5.41 -6.82 -17.16
C PHE A 122 -4.90 -7.95 -18.05
N ARG A 123 -3.80 -7.72 -18.76
CA ARG A 123 -3.23 -8.62 -19.76
C ARG A 123 -1.81 -9.02 -19.41
N THR A 124 -1.01 -8.06 -18.95
CA THR A 124 0.42 -8.23 -18.71
C THR A 124 0.85 -7.60 -17.39
N PRO A 125 1.82 -8.21 -16.68
CA PRO A 125 2.42 -7.59 -15.51
C PRO A 125 3.11 -6.26 -15.84
N ILE A 126 2.99 -5.31 -14.91
CA ILE A 126 3.70 -4.03 -14.95
C ILE A 126 4.67 -3.99 -13.77
N ARG A 127 5.89 -3.51 -14.01
CA ARG A 127 6.89 -3.32 -12.95
C ARG A 127 6.34 -2.43 -11.84
N HIS A 128 6.60 -2.80 -10.60
CA HIS A 128 6.22 -2.01 -9.42
C HIS A 128 7.47 -1.36 -8.81
N ALA A 129 7.83 -0.16 -9.29
CA ALA A 129 9.04 0.56 -8.89
C ALA A 129 9.22 0.68 -7.37
N GLY A 130 8.16 1.05 -6.63
CA GLY A 130 8.26 1.15 -5.16
C GLY A 130 8.55 -0.18 -4.46
N LEU A 131 8.17 -1.31 -5.06
CA LEU A 131 8.37 -2.65 -4.50
C LEU A 131 9.57 -3.37 -5.13
N GLY A 132 10.25 -2.82 -6.13
CA GLY A 132 11.37 -3.48 -6.81
C GLY A 132 11.02 -4.70 -7.68
N ILE A 133 9.78 -5.20 -7.64
CA ILE A 133 9.35 -6.44 -8.32
C ILE A 133 8.88 -6.22 -9.78
N PRO A 134 9.06 -7.22 -10.68
CA PRO A 134 8.70 -7.13 -12.09
C PRO A 134 7.18 -7.15 -12.33
N GLY A 135 6.40 -7.70 -11.41
CA GLY A 135 4.95 -7.78 -11.51
C GLY A 135 4.31 -8.05 -10.16
N TYR A 136 3.08 -7.56 -9.95
CA TYR A 136 2.37 -7.70 -8.69
C TYR A 136 0.87 -7.84 -8.90
N VAL A 137 0.24 -8.79 -8.21
CA VAL A 137 -1.22 -8.94 -8.15
C VAL A 137 -1.65 -8.96 -6.69
N GLN A 138 -2.67 -8.17 -6.35
CA GLN A 138 -3.25 -8.23 -5.01
C GLN A 138 -4.09 -9.49 -4.87
N PHE A 139 -3.74 -10.37 -3.91
CA PHE A 139 -4.37 -11.68 -3.79
C PHE A 139 -4.76 -12.08 -2.34
N THR A 140 -4.23 -11.39 -1.34
CA THR A 140 -4.22 -11.85 0.06
C THR A 140 -5.35 -11.26 0.93
N SER A 141 -6.32 -10.58 0.33
CA SER A 141 -7.41 -9.94 1.08
C SER A 141 -8.78 -9.95 0.36
N PRO A 142 -9.26 -11.11 -0.16
CA PRO A 142 -10.51 -11.20 -0.92
C PRO A 142 -11.77 -10.82 -0.11
N ILE A 143 -11.74 -10.92 1.22
CA ILE A 143 -12.87 -10.51 2.09
C ILE A 143 -13.16 -9.01 1.99
N ARG A 144 -12.12 -8.19 1.78
CA ARG A 144 -12.21 -6.72 1.83
C ARG A 144 -11.82 -6.00 0.53
N ARG A 145 -11.29 -6.72 -0.46
CA ARG A 145 -10.90 -6.18 -1.77
C ARG A 145 -11.51 -7.03 -2.88
N TYR A 146 -12.37 -6.42 -3.67
CA TYR A 146 -13.03 -7.11 -4.78
C TYR A 146 -12.05 -7.53 -5.89
N MET A 147 -10.98 -6.76 -6.12
CA MET A 147 -9.96 -7.12 -7.12
C MET A 147 -9.22 -8.41 -6.76
N ASP A 148 -8.94 -8.65 -5.48
CA ASP A 148 -8.37 -9.92 -5.02
C ASP A 148 -9.35 -11.06 -5.30
N LEU A 149 -10.65 -10.85 -5.06
CA LEU A 149 -11.67 -11.87 -5.33
C LEU A 149 -11.75 -12.23 -6.82
N LEU A 150 -11.65 -11.25 -7.73
CA LEU A 150 -11.56 -11.49 -9.17
C LEU A 150 -10.32 -12.31 -9.53
N ALA A 151 -9.15 -11.96 -8.98
CA ALA A 151 -7.93 -12.72 -9.18
C ALA A 151 -8.08 -14.18 -8.71
N HIS A 152 -8.73 -14.40 -7.56
CA HIS A 152 -9.05 -15.75 -7.07
C HIS A 152 -9.93 -16.53 -8.04
N TYR A 153 -10.96 -15.92 -8.63
CA TYR A 153 -11.82 -16.61 -9.60
C TYR A 153 -11.06 -17.04 -10.85
N GLN A 154 -10.22 -16.15 -11.41
CA GLN A 154 -9.42 -16.43 -12.60
C GLN A 154 -8.41 -17.55 -12.34
N VAL A 155 -7.66 -17.47 -11.23
CA VAL A 155 -6.66 -18.48 -10.86
C VAL A 155 -7.32 -19.83 -10.58
N LYS A 156 -8.45 -19.86 -9.86
CA LYS A 156 -9.17 -21.11 -9.56
C LYS A 156 -9.73 -21.78 -10.80
N ALA A 157 -10.33 -21.02 -11.72
CA ALA A 157 -10.84 -21.56 -12.98
C ALA A 157 -9.70 -22.22 -13.78
N TYR A 158 -8.58 -21.53 -13.91
CA TYR A 158 -7.40 -22.06 -14.60
C TYR A 158 -6.89 -23.36 -13.97
N ILE A 159 -6.73 -23.41 -12.64
CA ILE A 159 -6.24 -24.61 -11.94
C ILE A 159 -7.19 -25.82 -12.14
N ARG A 160 -8.49 -25.57 -12.31
CA ARG A 160 -9.49 -26.63 -12.58
C ARG A 160 -9.54 -27.05 -14.05
N GLY A 161 -8.88 -26.34 -14.95
CA GLY A 161 -9.03 -26.52 -16.40
C GLY A 161 -10.32 -25.90 -16.96
N ASP A 162 -11.01 -25.07 -16.16
CA ASP A 162 -12.19 -24.33 -16.59
C ASP A 162 -11.79 -23.08 -17.39
N ILE A 163 -12.72 -22.59 -18.20
CA ILE A 163 -12.55 -21.30 -18.90
C ILE A 163 -12.59 -20.17 -17.87
N PRO A 164 -11.60 -19.24 -17.85
CA PRO A 164 -11.64 -18.10 -16.95
C PRO A 164 -12.93 -17.29 -17.09
N PRO A 165 -13.63 -16.98 -16.00
CA PRO A 165 -14.96 -16.38 -16.04
C PRO A 165 -14.98 -14.95 -16.61
N PHE A 166 -13.84 -14.24 -16.60
CA PHE A 166 -13.77 -12.86 -17.05
C PHE A 166 -12.66 -12.67 -18.10
N SER A 167 -13.00 -11.95 -19.17
CA SER A 167 -12.02 -11.39 -20.09
C SER A 167 -11.31 -10.16 -19.48
N ALA A 168 -10.15 -9.80 -20.04
CA ALA A 168 -9.42 -8.60 -19.63
C ALA A 168 -10.27 -7.32 -19.68
N GLY A 169 -11.07 -7.13 -20.74
CA GLY A 169 -11.94 -5.96 -20.90
C GLY A 169 -13.10 -5.93 -19.90
N GLN A 170 -13.68 -7.09 -19.54
CA GLN A 170 -14.69 -7.16 -18.49
C GLN A 170 -14.11 -6.78 -17.12
N MET A 171 -12.91 -7.29 -16.79
CA MET A 171 -12.25 -6.93 -15.54
C MET A 171 -11.87 -5.45 -15.49
N GLU A 172 -11.46 -4.85 -16.60
CA GLU A 172 -11.18 -3.41 -16.69
C GLU A 172 -12.42 -2.56 -16.40
N GLY A 173 -13.57 -2.92 -17.01
CA GLY A 173 -14.85 -2.27 -16.73
C GLY A 173 -15.25 -2.38 -15.26
N ILE A 174 -15.11 -3.57 -14.67
CA ILE A 174 -15.37 -3.81 -13.24
C ILE A 174 -14.42 -2.97 -12.37
N ALA A 175 -13.12 -2.96 -12.69
CA ALA A 175 -12.11 -2.23 -11.94
C ALA A 175 -12.37 -0.72 -11.94
N SER A 176 -12.87 -0.17 -13.04
CA SER A 176 -13.29 1.24 -13.11
C SER A 176 -14.37 1.56 -12.08
N ILE A 177 -15.42 0.73 -12.00
CA ILE A 177 -16.51 0.87 -11.03
C ILE A 177 -16.00 0.73 -9.60
N VAL A 178 -15.21 -0.31 -9.32
CA VAL A 178 -14.62 -0.56 -8.00
C VAL A 178 -13.74 0.63 -7.57
N ASN A 179 -12.93 1.17 -8.49
CA ASN A 179 -12.07 2.32 -8.21
C ASN A 179 -12.88 3.59 -7.90
N MET A 180 -14.04 3.81 -8.54
CA MET A 180 -14.93 4.91 -8.18
C MET A 180 -15.42 4.79 -6.73
N HIS A 181 -15.94 3.62 -6.34
CA HIS A 181 -16.40 3.39 -4.97
C HIS A 181 -15.26 3.48 -3.96
N HIS A 182 -14.08 2.97 -4.31
CA HIS A 182 -12.89 3.07 -3.48
C HIS A 182 -12.50 4.53 -3.21
N ARG A 183 -12.58 5.42 -4.21
CA ARG A 183 -12.32 6.86 -4.04
C ARG A 183 -13.31 7.52 -3.07
N VAL A 184 -14.60 7.20 -3.19
CA VAL A 184 -15.64 7.72 -2.29
C VAL A 184 -15.40 7.23 -0.86
N ALA A 185 -15.21 5.93 -0.67
CA ALA A 185 -14.92 5.35 0.63
C ALA A 185 -13.67 5.97 1.27
N ARG A 186 -12.58 6.10 0.51
CA ARG A 186 -11.33 6.73 0.98
C ARG A 186 -11.55 8.17 1.43
N LYS A 187 -12.38 8.94 0.71
CA LYS A 187 -12.72 10.31 1.10
C LYS A 187 -13.50 10.34 2.41
N LEU A 188 -14.48 9.46 2.58
CA LEU A 188 -15.26 9.34 3.82
C LEU A 188 -14.37 8.96 5.01
N PHE A 189 -13.51 7.94 4.85
CA PHE A 189 -12.55 7.55 5.90
C PHE A 189 -11.62 8.70 6.28
N SER A 190 -11.08 9.44 5.30
CA SER A 190 -10.21 10.58 5.59
C SER A 190 -10.93 11.71 6.33
N THR A 191 -12.17 12.02 5.97
CA THR A 191 -12.98 13.02 6.65
C THR A 191 -13.33 12.59 8.08
N SER A 192 -13.73 11.33 8.27
CA SER A 192 -14.04 10.77 9.59
C SER A 192 -12.80 10.78 10.50
N LEU A 193 -11.65 10.33 9.99
CA LEU A 193 -10.39 10.38 10.73
C LEU A 193 -10.06 11.82 11.15
N ARG A 194 -10.18 12.79 10.22
CA ARG A 194 -9.93 14.20 10.53
C ARG A 194 -10.86 14.72 11.63
N TYR A 195 -12.14 14.37 11.59
CA TYR A 195 -13.10 14.75 12.63
C TYR A 195 -12.64 14.25 14.01
N TRP A 196 -12.30 12.97 14.13
CA TRP A 196 -11.87 12.41 15.41
C TRP A 196 -10.52 12.95 15.90
N VAL A 197 -9.58 13.28 14.99
CA VAL A 197 -8.34 13.98 15.38
C VAL A 197 -8.68 15.34 16.00
N LEU A 198 -9.56 16.11 15.37
CA LEU A 198 -9.92 17.45 15.85
C LEU A 198 -10.69 17.39 17.17
N GLU A 199 -11.60 16.42 17.31
CA GLU A 199 -12.34 16.20 18.55
C GLU A 199 -11.42 15.76 19.69
N TYR A 200 -10.44 14.88 19.41
CA TYR A 200 -9.40 14.53 20.37
C TYR A 200 -8.65 15.78 20.84
N LEU A 201 -8.14 16.60 19.91
CA LEU A 201 -7.38 17.81 20.22
C LEU A 201 -8.23 18.85 20.98
N ARG A 202 -9.51 18.97 20.68
CA ARG A 202 -10.45 19.88 21.38
C ARG A 202 -10.60 19.54 22.85
N ARG A 203 -10.53 18.25 23.22
CA ARG A 203 -10.64 17.77 24.61
C ARG A 203 -9.35 17.93 25.42
N GLN A 204 -8.23 18.25 24.77
CA GLN A 204 -6.96 18.39 25.46
C GLN A 204 -6.84 19.76 26.14
N PRO A 205 -6.12 19.85 27.28
CA PRO A 205 -5.80 21.13 27.90
C PRO A 205 -5.04 22.02 26.91
N LYS A 206 -5.36 23.32 26.86
CA LYS A 206 -4.71 24.27 25.94
C LYS A 206 -3.19 24.36 26.11
N GLU A 207 -2.69 24.04 27.29
CA GLU A 207 -1.27 24.08 27.66
C GLU A 207 -0.53 22.79 27.29
N ARG A 208 -1.25 21.73 26.89
CA ARG A 208 -0.63 20.45 26.52
C ARG A 208 0.24 20.65 25.29
N LYS A 209 1.53 20.36 25.43
CA LYS A 209 2.50 20.38 24.34
C LYS A 209 2.57 19.00 23.69
N PHE A 210 2.63 18.98 22.37
CA PHE A 210 2.83 17.77 21.59
C PHE A 210 4.15 17.83 20.86
N ARG A 211 4.84 16.69 20.78
CA ARG A 211 6.02 16.55 19.94
C ARG A 211 5.58 16.18 18.51
N ALA A 212 6.07 16.93 17.53
CA ALA A 212 5.72 16.75 16.14
C ALA A 212 6.93 16.92 15.22
N LEU A 213 6.90 16.21 14.10
CA LEU A 213 7.84 16.38 12.98
C LEU A 213 7.17 17.16 11.85
N ILE A 214 7.90 18.11 11.28
CA ILE A 214 7.46 18.82 10.08
C ILE A 214 7.78 17.94 8.86
N LEU A 215 6.74 17.52 8.15
CA LEU A 215 6.88 16.71 6.93
C LEU A 215 7.07 17.59 5.68
N ARG A 216 6.36 18.71 5.60
CA ARG A 216 6.45 19.64 4.46
C ARG A 216 5.85 21.01 4.79
N PHE A 217 6.40 22.06 4.20
CA PHE A 217 5.73 23.36 4.09
C PHE A 217 4.75 23.38 2.90
N ILE A 218 3.54 23.86 3.14
CA ILE A 218 2.48 24.01 2.12
C ILE A 218 2.46 25.45 1.60
N LYS A 219 2.50 26.42 2.52
CA LYS A 219 2.59 27.87 2.30
C LYS A 219 3.44 28.47 3.42
N ASP A 220 3.72 29.76 3.35
CA ASP A 220 4.30 30.49 4.47
C ASP A 220 3.46 30.25 5.73
N ARG A 221 4.10 29.67 6.75
CA ARG A 221 3.53 29.31 8.06
C ARG A 221 2.50 28.16 8.08
N ILE A 222 2.25 27.47 6.97
CA ILE A 222 1.39 26.28 6.96
C ILE A 222 2.24 25.06 6.65
N ALA A 223 2.30 24.12 7.59
CA ALA A 223 3.06 22.88 7.45
C ALA A 223 2.20 21.64 7.70
N ALA A 224 2.55 20.54 7.02
CA ALA A 224 2.07 19.22 7.37
C ALA A 224 2.91 18.68 8.54
N LEU A 225 2.24 18.24 9.59
CA LEU A 225 2.86 17.77 10.83
C LEU A 225 2.53 16.29 11.06
N LEU A 226 3.49 15.56 11.59
CA LEU A 226 3.33 14.20 12.11
C LEU A 226 3.52 14.23 13.62
N LEU A 227 2.50 13.87 14.38
CA LEU A 227 2.61 13.75 15.84
C LEU A 227 3.41 12.48 16.18
N THR A 228 4.55 12.64 16.84
CA THR A 228 5.42 11.51 17.21
C THR A 228 5.11 10.99 18.61
N GLU A 229 4.52 11.82 19.45
CA GLU A 229 4.12 11.47 20.82
C GLU A 229 2.68 11.92 21.02
N VAL A 230 1.87 11.02 21.55
CA VAL A 230 0.44 11.17 21.76
C VAL A 230 0.09 10.71 23.17
#